data_AF-A0A0G1JQG1-F1
#
_entry.id   AF-A0A0G1JQG1-F1
#
_cell.length_a   1.000
_cell.length_b   1.000
_cell.length_c   1.000
_cell.angle_alpha   90.00
_cell.angle_beta   90.00
_cell.angle_gamma   90.00
#
_symmetry.space_group_name_H-M   'P 1'
#
loop_
_entity.id
_entity.type
_entity.pdbx_description
1 polymer ?
#
loop_
_entity_poly.entity_id
_entity_poly.type
_entity_poly.pdbx_seq_one_letter_code
_entity_poly.pdbx_strand_id
1 'polypeptide(L)'
;MGVAGGGGGGGGDDLEEGLSKTHDRENTMQACIDKIGKLLFEANIRIGYVTDNGDIPNAKLKIKEITGTFKQFNQPLLNELDGKKIEMGHHLLARFKDRIFDENSMILNVEELATLYHAPSSVVQTPNIDWVKSRKLEAP
;
A
#
# COMPACT_ATOMS: atom_id res chain seq x y z
N MET A 1 44.06 47.92 37.61
CA MET A 1 44.01 46.73 38.49
C MET A 1 42.57 46.25 38.48
N GLY A 2 42.30 45.02 38.02
CA GLY A 2 40.97 44.39 38.05
C GLY A 2 40.46 43.93 36.68
N VAL A 3 40.16 42.64 36.55
CA VAL A 3 40.02 41.82 35.32
C VAL A 3 38.74 40.96 35.45
N ALA A 4 38.14 40.55 34.31
CA ALA A 4 37.27 39.36 34.07
C ALA A 4 35.88 39.29 34.76
N GLY A 5 34.85 38.59 34.26
CA GLY A 5 34.63 37.66 33.13
C GLY A 5 33.13 37.69 32.74
N GLY A 6 32.68 37.24 31.55
CA GLY A 6 32.65 35.85 31.08
C GLY A 6 31.42 35.13 31.68
N GLY A 7 30.48 34.52 30.96
CA GLY A 7 30.33 34.24 29.54
C GLY A 7 28.88 33.76 29.29
N GLY A 8 28.47 33.79 28.03
CA GLY A 8 27.14 33.39 27.57
C GLY A 8 26.95 31.87 27.62
N GLY A 9 25.77 31.46 28.06
CA GLY A 9 25.24 30.10 27.93
C GLY A 9 23.79 30.20 27.51
N GLY A 10 23.46 29.69 26.34
CA GLY A 10 22.09 29.70 25.81
C GLY A 10 22.02 29.42 24.31
N GLY A 11 22.68 28.35 23.85
CA GLY A 11 22.67 27.99 22.43
C GLY A 11 22.79 26.49 22.13
N GLY A 12 22.69 25.62 23.14
CA GLY A 12 22.77 24.16 22.95
C GLY A 12 21.41 23.52 22.66
N ASP A 13 20.39 23.93 23.40
CA ASP A 13 19.12 23.19 23.45
C ASP A 13 18.22 23.47 22.21
N ASP A 14 18.27 24.69 21.66
CA ASP A 14 17.49 25.07 20.46
C ASP A 14 18.01 24.40 19.17
N LEU A 15 19.30 24.04 19.13
CA LEU A 15 19.92 23.40 17.96
C LEU A 15 19.59 21.90 17.92
N GLU A 16 19.58 21.21 19.07
CA GLU A 16 19.17 19.79 19.15
C GLU A 16 17.68 19.59 18.84
N GLU A 17 16.82 20.51 19.29
CA GLU A 17 15.38 20.42 19.02
C GLU A 17 15.04 20.66 17.53
N GLY A 18 15.84 21.46 16.82
CA GLY A 18 15.75 21.67 15.37
C GLY A 18 16.28 20.49 14.55
N LEU A 19 17.38 19.86 14.99
CA LEU A 19 17.98 18.70 14.33
C LEU A 19 17.10 17.44 14.47
N SER A 20 16.49 17.24 15.65
CA SER A 20 15.56 16.14 15.93
C SER A 20 14.28 16.25 15.08
N LYS A 21 13.72 17.45 14.90
CA LYS A 21 12.55 17.70 14.03
C LYS A 21 12.83 17.58 12.52
N THR A 22 14.10 17.51 12.13
CA THR A 22 14.53 17.45 10.72
C THR A 22 14.78 16.01 10.25
N HIS A 23 15.16 15.10 11.15
CA HIS A 23 15.44 13.70 10.80
C HIS A 23 14.18 12.83 10.62
N ASP A 24 13.08 13.13 11.32
CA ASP A 24 11.80 12.40 11.17
C ASP A 24 10.97 12.89 9.96
N ARG A 25 11.48 13.87 9.22
CA ARG A 25 10.90 14.40 7.99
C ARG A 25 11.83 14.09 6.84
N GLU A 26 11.81 12.85 6.33
CA GLU A 26 11.84 12.75 4.87
C GLU A 26 10.70 13.64 4.37
N ASN A 27 11.06 14.83 3.89
CA ASN A 27 10.15 15.90 3.53
C ASN A 27 9.04 15.28 2.66
N THR A 28 7.76 15.38 3.03
CA THR A 28 6.63 14.79 2.27
C THR A 28 6.74 15.09 0.77
N MET A 29 7.29 16.26 0.43
CA MET A 29 7.64 16.65 -0.94
C MET A 29 8.66 15.73 -1.61
N GLN A 30 9.74 15.35 -0.91
CA GLN A 30 10.74 14.41 -1.39
C GLN A 30 10.14 13.02 -1.63
N ALA A 31 9.35 12.50 -0.69
CA ALA A 31 8.66 11.22 -0.86
C ALA A 31 7.70 11.23 -2.07
N CYS A 32 7.01 12.34 -2.31
CA CYS A 32 6.20 12.53 -3.51
C CYS A 32 7.05 12.51 -4.79
N ILE A 33 8.19 13.22 -4.81
CA ILE A 33 9.13 13.23 -5.94
C ILE A 33 9.66 11.82 -6.22
N ASP A 34 10.03 11.08 -5.18
CA ASP A 34 10.56 9.71 -5.30
C ASP A 34 9.50 8.73 -5.82
N LYS A 35 8.21 8.93 -5.45
CA LYS A 35 7.10 8.14 -5.99
C LYS A 35 6.87 8.41 -7.47
N ILE A 36 6.74 9.68 -7.87
CA ILE A 36 6.44 10.05 -9.28
C ILE A 36 7.63 9.86 -10.20
N GLY A 37 8.85 9.83 -9.67
CA GLY A 37 10.08 9.58 -10.42
C GLY A 37 10.21 8.14 -10.95
N LYS A 38 9.34 7.23 -10.52
CA LYS A 38 9.30 5.82 -10.95
C LYS A 38 8.12 5.58 -11.88
N LEU A 39 8.15 4.46 -12.60
CA LEU A 39 7.04 4.06 -13.46
C LEU A 39 5.77 3.86 -12.63
N LEU A 40 4.72 4.58 -13.01
CA LEU A 40 3.43 4.58 -12.34
C LEU A 40 2.44 3.67 -13.09
N PHE A 41 1.63 2.96 -12.31
CA PHE A 41 0.61 2.05 -12.79
C PHE A 41 -0.73 2.40 -12.14
N GLU A 42 -1.78 2.41 -12.95
CA GLU A 42 -3.14 2.34 -12.44
C GLU A 42 -3.42 0.90 -11.97
N ALA A 43 -3.81 0.77 -10.71
CA ALA A 43 -4.03 -0.50 -10.05
C ALA A 43 -5.41 -0.56 -9.39
N ASN A 44 -5.95 -1.78 -9.30
CA ASN A 44 -7.23 -2.07 -8.64
C ASN A 44 -7.07 -3.37 -7.84
N ILE A 45 -7.22 -3.29 -6.52
CA ILE A 45 -7.26 -4.46 -5.62
C ILE A 45 -8.74 -4.80 -5.41
N ARG A 46 -9.13 -6.03 -5.76
CA ARG A 46 -10.52 -6.49 -5.63
C ARG A 46 -10.60 -7.59 -4.57
N ILE A 47 -11.45 -7.38 -3.58
CA ILE A 47 -11.72 -8.36 -2.52
C ILE A 47 -13.19 -8.79 -2.66
N GLY A 48 -13.41 -10.09 -2.77
CA GLY A 48 -14.74 -10.69 -2.85
C GLY A 48 -14.87 -11.81 -1.83
N TYR A 49 -16.04 -11.90 -1.20
CA TYR A 49 -16.37 -12.98 -0.27
C TYR A 49 -17.73 -13.58 -0.66
N VAL A 50 -17.77 -14.90 -0.82
CA VAL A 50 -18.99 -15.66 -1.12
C VAL A 50 -19.36 -16.45 0.13
N THR A 51 -20.63 -16.39 0.53
CA THR A 51 -21.17 -17.10 1.70
C THR A 51 -22.32 -18.00 1.27
N ASP A 52 -22.36 -19.22 1.79
CA ASP A 52 -23.34 -20.23 1.39
C ASP A 52 -24.71 -20.01 2.05
N ASN A 53 -24.73 -19.50 3.29
CA ASN A 53 -25.94 -19.42 4.12
C ASN A 53 -26.56 -18.01 4.17
N GLY A 54 -26.12 -17.09 3.30
CA GLY A 54 -26.59 -15.71 3.33
C GLY A 54 -26.22 -14.95 4.61
N ASP A 55 -25.18 -15.38 5.33
CA ASP A 55 -24.68 -14.71 6.53
C ASP A 55 -23.93 -13.42 6.14
N ILE A 56 -24.71 -12.37 5.89
CA ILE A 56 -24.23 -11.05 5.50
C ILE A 56 -23.37 -10.39 6.59
N PRO A 57 -23.72 -10.43 7.89
CA PRO A 57 -22.87 -9.87 8.94
C PRO A 57 -21.47 -10.49 8.95
N ASN A 58 -21.36 -11.81 8.87
CA ASN A 58 -20.07 -12.50 8.85
C ASN A 58 -19.28 -12.17 7.57
N ALA A 59 -19.94 -12.19 6.41
CA ALA A 59 -19.30 -11.81 5.15
C ALA A 59 -18.68 -10.40 5.19
N LYS A 60 -19.41 -9.42 5.76
CA LYS A 60 -18.89 -8.06 5.95
C LYS A 60 -17.72 -8.03 6.92
N LEU A 61 -17.78 -8.80 8.01
CA LEU A 61 -16.66 -8.91 8.95
C LEU A 61 -15.42 -9.48 8.26
N LYS A 62 -15.56 -10.55 7.47
CA LYS A 62 -14.44 -11.14 6.71
C LYS A 62 -13.83 -10.18 5.71
N ILE A 63 -14.64 -9.44 4.97
CA ILE A 63 -14.13 -8.40 4.07
C ILE A 63 -13.36 -7.35 4.86
N LYS A 64 -13.87 -6.90 6.01
CA LYS A 64 -13.16 -5.92 6.87
C LYS A 64 -11.86 -6.48 7.44
N GLU A 65 -11.83 -7.74 7.86
CA GLU A 65 -10.61 -8.41 8.34
C GLU A 65 -9.54 -8.41 7.24
N ILE A 66 -9.90 -8.79 6.01
CA ILE A 66 -8.98 -8.80 4.85
C ILE A 66 -8.54 -7.37 4.50
N THR A 67 -9.47 -6.41 4.41
CA THR A 67 -9.12 -5.02 4.14
C THR A 67 -8.21 -4.45 5.24
N GLY A 68 -8.40 -4.87 6.49
CA GLY A 68 -7.59 -4.47 7.64
C GLY A 68 -6.13 -4.87 7.51
N THR A 69 -5.80 -5.99 6.85
CA THR A 69 -4.40 -6.40 6.68
C THR A 69 -3.61 -5.43 5.80
N PHE A 70 -4.27 -4.68 4.92
CA PHE A 70 -3.61 -3.69 4.07
C PHE A 70 -3.17 -2.44 4.83
N LYS A 71 -3.69 -2.19 6.05
CA LYS A 71 -3.27 -1.05 6.87
C LYS A 71 -1.79 -1.10 7.27
N GLN A 72 -1.14 -2.27 7.20
CA GLN A 72 0.31 -2.39 7.42
C GLN A 72 1.14 -1.65 6.36
N PHE A 73 0.56 -1.36 5.19
CA PHE A 73 1.21 -0.63 4.10
C PHE A 73 0.96 0.88 4.19
N ASN A 74 0.18 1.34 5.18
CA ASN A 74 -0.05 2.76 5.39
C ASN A 74 1.21 3.39 5.97
N GLN A 75 1.63 4.51 5.36
CA GLN A 75 2.69 5.33 5.88
C GLN A 75 2.10 6.62 6.48
N PRO A 76 2.41 6.95 7.75
CA PRO A 76 1.94 8.20 8.35
C PRO A 76 2.31 9.40 7.47
N LEU A 77 1.34 10.29 7.21
CA LEU A 77 1.51 11.51 6.40
C LEU A 77 1.81 11.28 4.90
N LEU A 78 1.78 10.03 4.44
CA LEU A 78 1.97 9.64 3.04
C LEU A 78 0.76 8.80 2.57
N ASN A 79 0.95 7.96 1.55
CA ASN A 79 -0.14 7.17 0.98
C ASN A 79 -0.71 6.17 1.98
N GLU A 80 -2.02 5.99 1.89
CA GLU A 80 -2.74 4.93 2.58
C GLU A 80 -3.57 4.10 1.60
N LEU A 81 -3.78 2.84 1.96
CA LEU A 81 -4.77 1.99 1.33
C LEU A 81 -6.04 2.02 2.19
N ASP A 82 -7.16 2.30 1.53
CA ASP A 82 -8.47 2.27 2.18
C ASP A 82 -9.50 1.51 1.36
N GLY A 83 -10.40 0.86 2.08
CA GLY A 83 -11.46 0.05 1.49
C GLY A 83 -12.62 0.91 1.03
N LYS A 84 -13.10 0.69 -0.21
CA LYS A 84 -14.38 1.24 -0.66
C LYS A 84 -15.55 0.66 0.14
N LYS A 85 -16.71 1.31 0.04
CA LYS A 85 -17.96 0.83 0.62
C LYS A 85 -18.23 -0.61 0.17
N ILE A 86 -18.54 -1.50 1.12
CA ILE A 86 -18.87 -2.89 0.82
C ILE A 86 -20.22 -2.96 0.11
N GLU A 87 -20.21 -3.41 -1.14
CA GLU A 87 -21.40 -3.68 -1.94
C GLU A 87 -21.82 -5.15 -1.84
N MET A 88 -23.10 -5.42 -2.14
CA MET A 88 -23.64 -6.79 -2.16
C MET A 88 -24.51 -6.98 -3.40
N GLY A 89 -24.43 -8.18 -4.00
CA GLY A 89 -25.30 -8.57 -5.11
C GLY A 89 -24.63 -9.53 -6.08
N HIS A 90 -25.43 -10.32 -6.80
CA HIS A 90 -24.94 -11.30 -7.77
C HIS A 90 -24.17 -10.66 -8.94
N HIS A 91 -24.50 -9.41 -9.31
CA HIS A 91 -23.81 -8.67 -10.36
C HIS A 91 -22.32 -8.42 -10.04
N LEU A 92 -21.94 -8.39 -8.75
CA LEU A 92 -20.55 -8.21 -8.32
C LEU A 92 -19.66 -9.36 -8.77
N LEU A 93 -20.20 -10.58 -8.78
CA LEU A 93 -19.46 -11.76 -9.23
C LEU A 93 -19.14 -11.67 -10.72
N ALA A 94 -20.08 -11.17 -11.54
CA ALA A 94 -19.85 -10.93 -12.95
C ALA A 94 -18.74 -9.87 -13.14
N ARG A 95 -18.85 -8.71 -12.49
CA ARG A 95 -17.81 -7.66 -12.54
C ARG A 95 -16.44 -8.16 -12.10
N PHE A 96 -16.39 -9.00 -11.07
CA PHE A 96 -15.16 -9.60 -10.57
C PHE A 96 -14.54 -10.56 -11.60
N LYS A 97 -15.35 -11.42 -12.22
CA LYS A 97 -14.92 -12.38 -13.25
C LYS A 97 -14.46 -11.69 -14.53
N ASP A 98 -15.21 -10.69 -14.98
CA ASP A 98 -14.92 -9.92 -16.19
C ASP A 98 -13.75 -8.94 -15.99
N ARG A 99 -13.20 -8.87 -14.77
CA ARG A 99 -12.07 -8.01 -14.39
C ARG A 99 -12.27 -6.54 -14.77
N ILE A 100 -13.51 -6.07 -14.77
CA ILE A 100 -13.88 -4.70 -15.16
C ILE A 100 -13.08 -3.71 -14.31
N PHE A 101 -12.27 -2.89 -14.97
CA PHE A 101 -11.42 -1.90 -14.32
C PHE A 101 -12.30 -0.79 -13.72
N ASP A 102 -12.06 -0.47 -12.46
CA ASP A 102 -12.81 0.60 -11.77
C ASP A 102 -12.16 1.94 -12.13
N GLU A 103 -13.00 2.92 -12.48
CA GLU A 103 -12.56 4.29 -12.83
C GLU A 103 -11.86 4.99 -11.66
N ASN A 104 -12.23 4.64 -10.43
CA ASN A 104 -11.57 5.13 -9.23
C ASN A 104 -10.42 4.18 -8.85
N SER A 105 -9.39 4.14 -9.68
CA SER A 105 -8.18 3.33 -9.49
C SER A 105 -7.17 4.02 -8.57
N MET A 106 -6.24 3.24 -8.01
CA MET A 106 -5.12 3.77 -7.23
C MET A 106 -3.87 3.84 -8.10
N ILE A 107 -3.04 4.86 -7.90
CA ILE A 107 -1.75 4.99 -8.60
C ILE A 107 -0.64 4.44 -7.72
N LEU A 108 0.01 3.39 -8.21
CA LEU A 108 1.15 2.75 -7.54
C LEU A 108 2.39 2.85 -8.41
N ASN A 109 3.54 3.10 -7.79
CA ASN A 109 4.81 2.91 -8.48
C ASN A 109 5.20 1.42 -8.52
N VAL A 110 6.25 1.10 -9.27
CA VAL A 110 6.74 -0.28 -9.42
C VAL A 110 7.11 -0.96 -8.09
N GLU A 111 7.61 -0.23 -7.10
CA GLU A 111 8.01 -0.78 -5.80
C GLU A 111 6.82 -1.02 -4.88
N GLU A 112 5.86 -0.09 -4.85
CA GLU A 112 4.59 -0.22 -4.14
C GLU A 112 3.80 -1.40 -4.72
N LEU A 113 3.75 -1.54 -6.05
CA LEU A 113 3.11 -2.65 -6.72
C LEU A 113 3.79 -3.98 -6.37
N ALA A 114 5.13 -4.03 -6.43
CA ALA A 114 5.91 -5.21 -6.05
C ALA A 114 5.64 -5.58 -4.58
N THR A 115 5.65 -4.62 -3.67
CA THR A 115 5.38 -4.84 -2.24
C THR A 115 4.02 -5.51 -2.00
N LEU A 116 3.00 -5.13 -2.76
CA LEU A 116 1.66 -5.71 -2.65
C LEU A 116 1.54 -7.07 -3.34
N TYR A 117 2.13 -7.20 -4.53
CA TYR A 117 2.04 -8.41 -5.31
C TYR A 117 3.23 -8.53 -6.27
N HIS A 118 3.96 -9.62 -6.15
CA HIS A 118 4.94 -10.03 -7.14
C HIS A 118 4.29 -11.00 -8.11
N ALA A 119 4.31 -10.67 -9.41
CA ALA A 119 3.98 -11.65 -10.43
C ALA A 119 4.97 -12.82 -10.29
N PRO A 120 4.48 -14.06 -10.26
CA PRO A 120 5.36 -15.17 -10.02
C PRO A 120 6.26 -15.36 -11.24
N SER A 121 7.56 -15.13 -11.05
CA SER A 121 8.60 -15.37 -12.05
C SER A 121 9.23 -16.73 -11.81
N SER A 122 9.90 -17.31 -12.82
CA SER A 122 10.61 -18.59 -12.68
C SER A 122 11.67 -18.60 -11.57
N VAL A 123 12.06 -17.42 -11.07
CA VAL A 123 13.10 -17.23 -10.06
C VAL A 123 12.54 -17.02 -8.66
N VAL A 124 11.24 -16.68 -8.54
CA VAL A 124 10.59 -16.39 -7.25
C VAL A 124 9.43 -17.36 -7.06
N GLN A 125 9.68 -18.45 -6.32
CA GLN A 125 8.64 -19.39 -5.95
C GLN A 125 7.72 -18.75 -4.90
N THR A 126 6.42 -18.66 -5.22
CA THR A 126 5.37 -18.42 -4.23
C THR A 126 5.00 -19.77 -3.61
N PRO A 127 5.34 -20.03 -2.33
CA PRO A 127 4.95 -21.27 -1.69
C PRO A 127 3.41 -21.35 -1.62
N ASN A 128 2.86 -22.56 -1.84
CA ASN A 128 1.42 -22.88 -1.82
C ASN A 128 0.57 -22.42 -3.02
N ILE A 129 1.17 -22.06 -4.16
CA ILE A 129 0.42 -21.95 -5.44
C ILE A 129 0.59 -23.24 -6.23
N ASP A 130 -0.52 -23.96 -6.47
CA ASP A 130 -0.52 -25.11 -7.37
C ASP A 130 -0.56 -24.63 -8.82
N TRP A 131 0.53 -24.88 -9.55
CA TRP A 131 0.71 -24.35 -10.90
C TRP A 131 0.00 -25.24 -11.92
N VAL A 132 -1.17 -24.82 -12.38
CA VAL A 132 -1.85 -25.47 -13.50
C VAL A 132 -1.12 -25.13 -14.79
N LYS A 133 -0.24 -26.03 -15.24
CA LYS A 133 0.42 -25.92 -16.55
C LYS A 133 -0.63 -26.14 -17.64
N SER A 134 -0.99 -25.07 -18.36
CA SER A 134 -1.78 -25.23 -19.59
C SER A 134 -1.01 -26.08 -20.60
N ARG A 135 -1.69 -27.00 -21.28
CA ARG A 135 -1.06 -27.75 -22.39
C ARG A 135 -0.78 -26.75 -23.51
N LYS A 136 0.49 -26.59 -23.89
CA LYS A 136 0.82 -25.94 -25.15
C LYS A 136 0.20 -26.76 -26.27
N LEU A 137 -0.82 -26.21 -26.92
CA LEU A 137 -1.21 -26.66 -28.25
C LEU A 137 -0.16 -26.12 -29.23
N GLU A 138 0.27 -27.00 -30.12
CA GLU A 138 1.08 -26.62 -31.28
C GLU A 138 0.30 -25.65 -32.19
N ALA A 139 1.03 -24.71 -32.78
CA ALA A 139 0.45 -23.62 -33.59
C ALA A 139 -0.22 -24.18 -34.87
N PRO A 140 -1.33 -23.59 -35.35
CA PRO A 140 -1.97 -23.97 -36.61
C PRO A 140 -1.14 -23.58 -37.84
#